data_AF-A0A6J7SZC5-F1
#
_entry.id   AF-A0A6J7SZC5-F1
#
_cell.length_a   1.000
_cell.length_b   1.000
_cell.length_c   1.000
_cell.angle_alpha   90.00
_cell.angle_beta   90.00
_cell.angle_gamma   90.00
#
_symmetry.space_group_name_H-M   'P 1'
#
loop_
_entity.id
_entity.type
_entity.pdbx_description
1 polymer ?
#
loop_
_entity_poly.entity_id
_entity_poly.type
_entity_poly.pdbx_seq_one_letter_code
_entity_poly.pdbx_strand_id
1 'polypeptide(L)'
;MVFWDTHHAVLRARNLKAEEGHRHFRAARTEANLLIMNALAAMVTEGVNAKRLPASLDPFTTAAAVVAMCERLLAFQPEMAKRGSDKNAIRNTLAILLYGALTGH
;
A
#
# COMPACT_ATOMS: atom_id res chain seq x y z
N MET A 1 2.31 -9.00 11.45
CA MET A 1 1.41 -7.98 12.03
C MET A 1 2.00 -7.33 13.28
N VAL A 2 2.71 -8.09 14.12
CA VAL A 2 3.39 -7.64 15.36
C VAL A 2 4.05 -6.25 15.28
N PHE A 3 4.91 -5.96 14.29
CA PHE A 3 5.56 -4.64 14.21
C PHE A 3 4.58 -3.47 14.11
N TRP A 4 3.57 -3.59 13.24
CA TRP A 4 2.57 -2.55 13.03
C TRP A 4 1.67 -2.40 14.26
N ASP A 5 1.30 -3.52 14.90
CA ASP A 5 0.47 -3.51 16.10
C ASP A 5 1.22 -2.86 17.29
N THR A 6 2.49 -3.22 17.48
CA THR A 6 3.36 -2.67 18.52
C THR A 6 3.58 -1.16 18.35
N HIS A 7 3.75 -0.66 17.12
CA HIS A 7 4.09 0.74 16.85
C HIS A 7 2.91 1.58 16.34
N HIS A 8 1.67 1.07 16.41
CA HIS A 8 0.50 1.68 15.77
C HIS A 8 0.29 3.14 16.18
N ALA A 9 0.49 3.49 17.45
CA ALA A 9 0.29 4.83 17.97
C ALA A 9 1.25 5.86 17.32
N VAL A 10 2.54 5.51 17.23
CA VAL A 10 3.56 6.37 16.62
C VAL A 10 3.31 6.52 15.12
N LEU A 11 2.97 5.43 14.44
CA LEU A 11 2.71 5.43 12.99
C LEU A 11 1.46 6.24 12.65
N ARG A 12 0.40 6.13 13.47
CA ARG A 12 -0.80 6.96 13.35
C ARG A 12 -0.50 8.43 13.57
N ALA A 13 0.24 8.77 14.62
CA ALA A 13 0.62 10.16 14.90
C ALA A 13 1.46 10.76 13.76
N ARG A 14 2.43 9.99 13.23
CA ARG A 14 3.23 10.39 12.07
C ARG A 14 2.35 10.70 10.86
N ASN A 15 1.43 9.81 10.52
CA ASN A 15 0.58 9.97 9.34
C ASN A 15 -0.36 11.18 9.48
N LEU A 16 -0.99 11.35 10.65
CA LEU A 16 -1.86 12.50 10.91
C LEU A 16 -1.11 13.83 10.76
N LYS A 17 0.09 13.95 11.38
CA LYS A 17 0.90 15.17 11.26
C LYS A 17 1.41 15.41 9.84
N ALA A 18 1.66 14.35 9.07
CA ALA A 18 2.00 14.49 7.65
C ALA A 18 0.80 15.03 6.83
N GLU A 19 -0.42 14.59 7.12
CA GLU A 19 -1.67 15.06 6.48
C GLU A 19 -1.99 16.52 6.84
N GLU A 20 -1.77 16.93 8.09
CA GLU A 20 -1.87 18.33 8.53
C GLU A 20 -0.79 19.24 7.91
N GLY A 21 0.18 18.66 7.20
CA GLY A 21 1.16 19.39 6.42
C GLY A 21 2.48 19.69 7.13
N HIS A 22 2.78 19.02 8.25
CA HIS A 22 4.06 19.18 8.91
C HIS A 22 5.20 18.53 8.10
N ARG A 23 6.17 19.36 7.66
CA ARG A 23 7.23 18.95 6.71
C ARG A 23 8.05 17.74 7.15
N HIS A 24 8.43 17.66 8.43
CA HIS A 24 9.28 16.58 8.94
C HIS A 24 8.54 15.25 8.99
N PHE A 25 7.25 15.28 9.32
CA PHE A 25 6.40 14.10 9.29
C PHE A 25 6.10 13.63 7.86
N ARG A 26 5.94 14.58 6.92
CA ARG A 26 5.86 14.23 5.48
C ARG A 26 7.13 13.55 5.00
N ALA A 27 8.30 14.12 5.29
CA ALA A 27 9.58 13.52 4.92
C ALA A 27 9.73 12.09 5.49
N ALA A 28 9.51 11.92 6.79
CA ALA A 28 9.60 10.61 7.44
C ALA A 28 8.59 9.58 6.87
N ARG A 29 7.38 10.01 6.50
CA ARG A 29 6.41 9.13 5.83
C ARG A 29 6.88 8.78 4.42
N THR A 30 7.36 9.76 3.65
CA THR A 30 7.88 9.56 2.30
C THR A 30 9.06 8.61 2.30
N GLU A 31 10.05 8.80 3.17
CA GLU A 31 11.22 7.92 3.29
C GLU A 31 10.81 6.48 3.59
N ALA A 32 9.88 6.27 4.53
CA ALA A 32 9.37 4.94 4.84
C ALA A 32 8.63 4.30 3.65
N ASN A 33 7.78 5.08 2.97
CA ASN A 33 6.99 4.58 1.84
C ASN A 33 7.87 4.29 0.62
N LEU A 34 8.95 5.05 0.40
CA LEU A 34 9.89 4.83 -0.71
C LEU A 34 10.56 3.46 -0.66
N LEU A 35 10.86 2.93 0.53
CA LEU A 35 11.43 1.60 0.67
C LEU A 35 10.49 0.51 0.10
N ILE A 36 9.21 0.64 0.40
CA ILE A 36 8.17 -0.28 -0.09
C ILE A 36 7.93 -0.04 -1.58
N MET A 37 7.74 1.22 -2.00
CA MET A 37 7.46 1.58 -3.39
C MET A 37 8.57 1.11 -4.34
N ASN A 38 9.84 1.22 -3.95
CA ASN A 38 10.96 0.75 -4.78
C ASN A 38 10.93 -0.77 -4.98
N ALA A 39 10.64 -1.54 -3.92
CA ALA A 39 10.52 -2.99 -4.02
C ALA A 39 9.34 -3.40 -4.92
N LEU A 40 8.20 -2.74 -4.76
CA LEU A 40 7.01 -2.96 -5.59
C LEU A 40 7.24 -2.58 -7.06
N ALA A 41 7.92 -1.46 -7.30
CA ALA A 41 8.27 -1.02 -8.65
C ALA A 41 9.20 -2.02 -9.35
N ALA A 42 10.12 -2.65 -8.62
CA ALA A 42 10.95 -3.73 -9.16
C ALA A 42 10.11 -4.93 -9.61
N MET A 43 9.09 -5.32 -8.83
CA MET A 43 8.16 -6.40 -9.22
C MET A 43 7.37 -6.04 -10.49
N VAL A 44 6.86 -4.81 -10.58
CA VAL A 44 6.15 -4.33 -11.78
C VAL A 44 7.06 -4.32 -12.99
N THR A 45 8.30 -3.86 -12.82
CA THR A 45 9.33 -3.86 -13.88
C THR A 45 9.59 -5.28 -14.39
N GLU A 46 9.74 -6.25 -13.49
CA GLU A 46 9.88 -7.66 -13.85
C GLU A 46 8.66 -8.17 -14.63
N GLY A 47 7.45 -7.88 -14.16
CA GLY A 47 6.20 -8.26 -14.83
C GLY A 47 6.07 -7.67 -16.24
N VAL A 48 6.45 -6.40 -16.43
CA VAL A 48 6.46 -5.73 -17.74
C VAL A 48 7.50 -6.38 -18.67
N ASN A 49 8.73 -6.59 -18.20
CA ASN A 49 9.80 -7.21 -18.99
C ASN A 49 9.46 -8.64 -19.40
N ALA A 50 8.77 -9.39 -18.52
CA ALA A 50 8.27 -10.73 -18.78
C ALA A 50 6.98 -10.75 -19.63
N LYS A 51 6.45 -9.59 -20.07
CA LYS A 51 5.19 -9.43 -20.81
C LYS A 51 3.96 -10.00 -20.09
N ARG A 52 4.03 -10.09 -18.76
CA ARG A 52 2.93 -10.46 -17.86
C ARG A 52 2.03 -9.26 -17.54
N LEU A 53 2.63 -8.06 -17.54
CA LEU A 53 1.93 -6.79 -17.37
C LEU A 53 1.95 -5.94 -18.64
N PRO A 54 0.97 -5.03 -18.83
CA PRO A 54 0.97 -4.08 -19.94
C PRO A 54 2.22 -3.19 -19.92
N ALA A 55 2.86 -3.03 -21.08
CA ALA A 55 4.04 -2.17 -21.24
C ALA A 55 3.76 -0.67 -21.02
N SER A 56 2.48 -0.27 -20.94
CA SER A 56 2.06 1.10 -20.65
C SER A 56 2.07 1.44 -19.15
N LEU A 57 2.30 0.47 -18.26
CA LEU A 57 2.41 0.75 -16.82
C LEU A 57 3.75 1.41 -16.49
N ASP A 58 3.69 2.54 -15.79
CA ASP A 58 4.86 3.12 -15.13
C ASP A 58 5.11 2.41 -13.78
N PRO A 59 6.24 1.72 -13.59
CA PRO A 59 6.45 0.87 -12.42
C PRO A 59 6.35 1.61 -11.07
N PHE A 60 6.89 2.82 -11.00
CA PHE A 60 6.89 3.60 -9.76
C PHE A 60 5.50 4.14 -9.43
N THR A 61 4.78 4.66 -10.43
CA THR A 61 3.39 5.12 -10.27
C THR A 61 2.47 3.97 -9.88
N THR A 62 2.64 2.78 -10.47
CA THR A 62 1.89 1.58 -10.08
C THR A 62 2.16 1.20 -8.63
N ALA A 63 3.42 1.20 -8.20
CA ALA A 63 3.79 0.95 -6.81
C ALA A 63 3.17 1.99 -5.85
N ALA A 64 3.20 3.27 -6.23
CA ALA A 64 2.60 4.34 -5.44
C ALA A 64 1.08 4.19 -5.30
N ALA A 65 0.38 3.86 -6.39
CA ALA A 65 -1.05 3.60 -6.38
C ALA A 65 -1.43 2.43 -5.47
N VAL A 66 -0.64 1.35 -5.52
CA VAL A 66 -0.79 0.19 -4.64
C VAL A 66 -0.64 0.58 -3.16
N VAL A 67 0.40 1.32 -2.79
CA VAL A 67 0.60 1.76 -1.39
C VAL A 67 -0.56 2.64 -0.94
N ALA A 68 -1.00 3.59 -1.77
CA ALA A 68 -2.12 4.47 -1.46
C ALA A 68 -3.44 3.68 -1.23
N MET A 69 -3.68 2.64 -2.04
CA MET A 69 -4.83 1.74 -1.86
C MET A 69 -4.77 1.04 -0.51
N CYS A 70 -3.61 0.49 -0.13
CA CYS A 70 -3.42 -0.19 1.16
C CYS A 70 -3.62 0.76 2.35
N GLU A 71 -3.06 1.97 2.29
CA GLU A 71 -3.22 2.99 3.34
C GLU A 71 -4.69 3.39 3.51
N ARG A 72 -5.44 3.52 2.40
CA ARG A 72 -6.80 4.03 2.44
C ARG A 72 -7.85 2.96 2.76
N LEU A 73 -7.65 1.71 2.32
CA LEU A 73 -8.67 0.67 2.46
C LEU A 73 -9.06 0.43 3.93
N LEU A 74 -8.09 0.52 4.84
CA LEU A 74 -8.32 0.28 6.27
C LEU A 74 -9.29 1.30 6.89
N ALA A 75 -9.39 2.52 6.32
CA ALA A 75 -10.36 3.52 6.77
C ALA A 75 -11.81 3.07 6.53
N PHE A 76 -12.06 2.16 5.58
CA PHE A 76 -13.39 1.63 5.29
C PHE A 76 -13.74 0.39 6.12
N GLN A 77 -12.85 -0.08 7.03
CA GLN A 77 -13.10 -1.28 7.85
C GLN A 77 -14.46 -1.27 8.57
N PRO A 78 -14.89 -0.19 9.25
CA PRO A 78 -16.19 -0.18 9.92
C PRO A 78 -17.37 -0.39 8.95
N GLU A 79 -17.31 0.23 7.78
CA GLU A 79 -18.36 0.12 6.76
C GLU A 79 -18.38 -1.24 6.07
N MET A 80 -17.21 -1.84 5.86
CA MET A 80 -17.07 -3.20 5.35
C MET A 80 -17.60 -4.23 6.37
N ALA A 81 -17.29 -4.05 7.66
CA ALA A 81 -17.79 -4.92 8.74
C ALA A 81 -19.33 -4.86 8.86
N LYS A 82 -19.93 -3.67 8.75
CA LYS A 82 -21.39 -3.50 8.70
C LYS A 82 -22.07 -4.27 7.55
N ARG A 83 -21.32 -4.56 6.49
CA ARG A 83 -21.79 -5.30 5.30
C ARG A 83 -21.32 -6.76 5.29
N GLY A 84 -20.84 -7.27 6.42
CA GLY A 84 -20.50 -8.68 6.60
C GLY A 84 -19.07 -9.08 6.17
N SER A 85 -18.22 -8.12 5.79
CA SER A 85 -16.80 -8.43 5.52
C SER A 85 -16.02 -8.55 6.82
N ASP A 86 -15.22 -9.61 6.96
CA ASP A 86 -14.31 -9.80 8.09
C ASP A 86 -12.86 -9.40 7.73
N LYS A 87 -11.96 -9.48 8.73
CA LYS A 87 -10.54 -9.17 8.54
C LYS A 87 -9.86 -10.09 7.53
N ASN A 88 -10.30 -11.35 7.42
CA ASN A 88 -9.74 -12.32 6.49
C ASN A 88 -10.10 -11.99 5.05
N ALA A 89 -11.37 -11.63 4.80
CA ALA A 89 -11.85 -11.17 3.51
C ALA A 89 -11.06 -9.96 3.03
N ILE A 90 -10.87 -8.95 3.89
CA ILE A 90 -10.08 -7.75 3.56
C ILE A 90 -8.63 -8.11 3.21
N ARG A 91 -7.99 -8.95 4.03
CA ARG A 91 -6.60 -9.38 3.81
C ARG A 91 -6.45 -10.17 2.51
N ASN A 92 -7.34 -11.12 2.26
CA ASN A 92 -7.26 -11.99 1.08
C ASN A 92 -7.52 -11.19 -0.20
N THR A 93 -8.51 -10.29 -0.19
CA THR A 93 -8.79 -9.39 -1.32
C THR A 93 -7.59 -8.51 -1.63
N LEU A 94 -6.98 -7.89 -0.62
CA LEU A 94 -5.75 -7.12 -0.82
C LEU A 94 -4.64 -7.99 -1.41
N ALA A 95 -4.37 -9.17 -0.85
CA ALA A 95 -3.31 -10.04 -1.34
C ALA A 95 -3.50 -10.41 -2.83
N ILE A 96 -4.72 -10.73 -3.24
CA ILE A 96 -5.04 -11.07 -4.64
C ILE A 96 -4.86 -9.87 -5.56
N LEU A 97 -5.42 -8.71 -5.19
CA LEU A 97 -5.32 -7.49 -6.00
C LEU A 97 -3.87 -7.02 -6.14
N LEU A 98 -3.11 -7.08 -5.04
CA LEU A 98 -1.69 -6.74 -5.02
C LEU A 98 -0.88 -7.69 -5.90
N TYR A 99 -1.08 -9.00 -5.76
CA TYR A 99 -0.38 -9.98 -6.58
C TYR A 99 -0.64 -9.73 -8.07
N GLY A 100 -1.90 -9.64 -8.50
CA GLY A 100 -2.24 -9.37 -9.89
C GLY A 100 -1.66 -8.05 -10.41
N ALA A 101 -1.79 -6.96 -9.64
CA ALA A 101 -1.31 -5.65 -10.05
C ALA A 101 0.23 -5.54 -10.13
N LEU A 102 0.94 -6.26 -9.27
CA LEU A 102 2.41 -6.14 -9.14
C LEU A 102 3.16 -7.10 -10.04
N THR A 103 2.56 -8.23 -10.41
CA THR A 103 3.30 -9.28 -11.12
C THR A 103 2.68 -9.62 -12.47
N GLY A 104 1.39 -9.33 -12.70
CA GLY A 104 0.67 -9.82 -13.89
C GLY A 104 0.70 -11.35 -14.01
N HIS A 105 0.90 -12.03 -12.88
CA HIS A 105 0.82 -13.48 -12.81
C HIS A 105 -0.63 -13.92 -12.98
#